data_AF-A0A8T4KL62-F1
#
_entry.id   AF-A0A8T4KL62-F1
#
_cell.length_a   1.000
_cell.length_b   1.000
_cell.length_c   1.000
_cell.angle_alpha   90.00
_cell.angle_beta   90.00
_cell.angle_gamma   90.00
#
_symmetry.space_group_name_H-M   'P 1'
#
loop_
_entity.id
_entity.type
_entity.pdbx_description
1 polymer ?
#
loop_
_entity_poly.entity_id
_entity_poly.type
_entity_poly.pdbx_seq_one_letter_code
_entity_poly.pdbx_strand_id
1 'polypeptide(L)'
;MAANLLNPKAFGLASAAVAFLMDVAGYVWHGMLQQPSIMNLLYPGFWSSPSLLFFGLVGTVVGAYAAGYVFAWLYNRANKK
;
A
#
# COMPACT_ATOMS: atom_id res chain seq x y z
N MET A 1 26.80 -9.03 -16.63
CA MET A 1 26.40 -9.39 -15.26
C MET A 1 24.96 -9.90 -15.34
N ALA A 2 24.66 -11.11 -14.89
CA ALA A 2 23.28 -11.59 -14.88
C ALA A 2 22.46 -10.69 -13.95
N ALA A 3 21.34 -10.15 -14.43
CA ALA A 3 20.46 -9.35 -13.58
C ALA A 3 19.90 -10.26 -12.47
N ASN A 4 20.04 -9.86 -11.21
CA ASN A 4 19.40 -10.55 -10.10
C ASN A 4 17.88 -10.40 -10.26
N LEU A 5 17.21 -11.48 -10.66
CA LEU A 5 15.75 -11.50 -10.80
C LEU A 5 15.10 -11.34 -9.43
N LEU A 6 14.05 -10.52 -9.37
CA LEU A 6 13.27 -10.32 -8.16
C LEU A 6 12.37 -11.54 -7.91
N ASN A 7 12.17 -11.94 -6.65
CA ASN A 7 11.11 -12.89 -6.30
C ASN A 7 9.77 -12.12 -6.19
N PRO A 8 8.79 -12.36 -7.08
CA PRO A 8 7.55 -11.57 -7.10
C PRO A 8 6.72 -11.69 -5.82
N LYS A 9 6.70 -12.88 -5.19
CA LYS A 9 5.96 -13.09 -3.94
C LYS A 9 6.61 -12.32 -2.79
N ALA A 10 7.93 -12.39 -2.67
CA ALA A 10 8.67 -11.69 -1.61
C ALA A 10 8.58 -10.17 -1.79
N PHE A 11 8.70 -9.67 -3.02
CA PHE A 11 8.59 -8.25 -3.31
C PHE A 11 7.17 -7.74 -3.06
N GLY A 12 6.14 -8.47 -3.51
CA GLY A 12 4.75 -8.14 -3.19
C GLY A 12 4.49 -8.09 -1.69
N LEU A 13 5.01 -9.06 -0.91
CA LEU A 13 4.88 -9.06 0.55
C LEU A 13 5.58 -7.85 1.19
N ALA A 14 6.78 -7.49 0.71
CA ALA A 14 7.49 -6.30 1.18
C ALA A 14 6.72 -5.01 0.88
N SER A 15 6.16 -4.89 -0.34
CA SER A 15 5.30 -3.75 -0.71
C SER A 15 4.06 -3.66 0.18
N ALA A 16 3.42 -4.79 0.47
CA ALA A 16 2.26 -4.85 1.36
C ALA A 16 2.60 -4.42 2.79
N ALA A 17 3.76 -4.85 3.31
CA ALA A 17 4.23 -4.47 4.64
C ALA A 17 4.53 -2.97 4.74
N VAL A 18 5.21 -2.39 3.73
CA VAL A 18 5.45 -0.95 3.68
C VAL A 18 4.14 -0.17 3.61
N ALA A 19 3.21 -0.61 2.76
CA ALA A 19 1.91 0.03 2.62
C ALA A 19 1.11 -0.01 3.92
N PHE A 20 1.10 -1.14 4.64
CA PHE A 20 0.49 -1.26 5.96
C PHE A 20 1.06 -0.23 6.95
N LEU A 21 2.38 -0.11 7.04
CA LEU A 21 3.03 0.84 7.95
C LEU A 21 2.68 2.29 7.59
N MET A 22 2.65 2.63 6.31
CA MET A 22 2.27 3.97 5.84
C MET A 22 0.80 4.28 6.11
N ASP A 23 -0.08 3.29 5.95
CA ASP A 23 -1.51 3.45 6.21
C ASP A 23 -1.76 3.69 7.71
N VAL A 24 -1.13 2.90 8.59
CA VAL A 24 -1.17 3.11 10.05
C VAL A 24 -0.64 4.50 10.43
N ALA A 25 0.48 4.93 9.85
CA ALA A 25 1.01 6.27 10.08
C ALA A 25 0.02 7.36 9.64
N GLY A 26 -0.63 7.17 8.48
CA GLY A 26 -1.68 8.06 7.98
C GLY A 26 -2.88 8.14 8.92
N TYR A 27 -3.28 7.02 9.53
CA TYR A 27 -4.41 6.96 10.46
C TYR A 27 -4.12 7.69 11.76
N VAL A 28 -2.90 7.54 12.29
CA VAL A 28 -2.45 8.32 13.45
C VAL A 28 -2.40 9.80 13.09
N TRP A 29 -1.80 10.15 11.96
CA TRP A 29 -1.61 11.55 11.55
C TRP A 29 -2.93 12.28 11.30
N HIS A 30 -3.80 11.73 10.46
CA HIS A 30 -5.03 12.40 10.06
C HIS A 30 -6.20 12.11 11.01
N GLY A 31 -6.28 10.89 11.54
CA GLY A 31 -7.37 10.50 12.45
C GLY A 31 -7.12 10.91 13.89
N MET A 32 -5.96 10.58 14.46
CA MET A 32 -5.70 10.89 15.88
C MET A 32 -5.19 12.31 16.11
N LEU A 33 -4.24 12.76 15.29
CA LEU A 33 -3.69 14.13 15.39
C LEU A 33 -4.53 15.16 14.63
N GLN A 34 -5.62 14.74 13.97
CA GLN A 34 -6.59 15.60 13.28
C GLN A 34 -5.94 16.54 12.24
N GLN A 35 -4.84 16.09 11.62
CA GLN A 35 -4.16 16.88 10.61
C GLN A 35 -4.97 16.94 9.30
N PRO A 36 -4.91 18.08 8.58
CA PRO A 36 -5.67 18.25 7.34
C PRO A 36 -5.44 17.09 6.36
N SER A 37 -6.52 16.56 5.81
CA SER A 37 -6.50 15.46 4.86
C SER A 37 -7.42 15.74 3.70
N ILE A 38 -6.99 15.40 2.48
CA ILE A 38 -7.87 15.41 1.30
C ILE A 38 -9.07 14.47 1.48
N MET A 39 -8.93 13.43 2.31
CA MET A 39 -10.02 12.50 2.61
C MET A 39 -11.18 13.19 3.33
N ASN A 40 -10.94 14.27 4.08
CA ASN A 40 -12.01 15.05 4.71
C ASN A 40 -12.91 15.74 3.69
N LEU A 41 -12.36 16.09 2.53
CA LEU A 41 -13.08 16.73 1.42
C LEU A 41 -13.79 15.69 0.55
N LEU A 42 -13.11 14.59 0.23
CA LEU A 42 -13.64 13.56 -0.67
C LEU A 42 -14.65 12.64 0.02
N TYR A 43 -14.41 12.33 1.30
CA TYR A 43 -15.18 11.35 2.08
C TYR A 43 -15.40 11.88 3.51
N PRO A 44 -16.39 12.76 3.70
CA PRO A 44 -16.74 13.26 5.03
C PRO A 44 -17.00 12.11 6.01
N GLY A 45 -16.34 12.14 7.17
CA GLY A 45 -16.46 11.09 8.19
C GLY A 45 -15.59 9.85 7.99
N PHE A 46 -14.67 9.86 7.02
CA PHE A 46 -13.73 8.75 6.81
C PHE A 46 -12.96 8.37 8.08
N TRP A 47 -12.35 9.35 8.77
CA TRP A 47 -11.52 9.11 9.96
C TRP A 47 -12.30 8.73 11.22
N SER A 48 -13.62 8.95 11.24
CA SER A 48 -14.48 8.63 12.37
C SER A 48 -15.25 7.31 12.18
N SER A 49 -15.09 6.63 11.05
CA SER A 49 -15.75 5.36 10.74
C SER A 49 -14.77 4.18 10.80
N PRO A 50 -14.79 3.36 11.86
CA PRO A 50 -13.89 2.22 11.99
C PRO A 50 -14.01 1.21 10.84
N SER A 51 -15.21 1.03 10.30
CA SER A 51 -15.43 0.14 9.16
C SER A 51 -14.77 0.64 7.88
N LEU A 52 -14.84 1.95 7.60
CA LEU A 52 -14.19 2.53 6.42
C LEU A 52 -12.66 2.45 6.52
N LEU A 53 -12.11 2.70 7.71
CA LEU A 53 -10.69 2.54 7.98
C LEU A 53 -10.25 1.09 7.80
N PHE A 54 -11.02 0.12 8.31
CA PHE A 54 -10.68 -1.30 8.14
C PHE A 54 -10.68 -1.73 6.66
N PHE A 55 -11.73 -1.38 5.91
CA PHE A 55 -11.79 -1.73 4.47
C PHE A 55 -10.75 -0.97 3.65
N GLY A 56 -10.45 0.28 4.00
CA GLY A 56 -9.36 1.06 3.41
C GLY A 56 -8.02 0.36 3.59
N LEU A 57 -7.68 -0.03 4.81
CA LEU A 57 -6.46 -0.78 5.12
C LEU A 57 -6.35 -2.07 4.34
N VAL A 58 -7.41 -2.89 4.32
CA VAL A 58 -7.43 -4.14 3.56
C VAL A 58 -7.20 -3.88 2.06
N GLY A 59 -7.90 -2.89 1.50
CA GLY A 59 -7.74 -2.48 0.11
C GLY A 59 -6.31 -2.02 -0.21
N THR A 60 -5.73 -1.17 0.64
CA THR A 60 -4.35 -0.67 0.50
C THR A 60 -3.33 -1.81 0.54
N VAL A 61 -3.46 -2.74 1.49
CA VAL A 61 -2.52 -3.86 1.66
C VAL A 61 -2.61 -4.83 0.47
N VAL A 62 -3.82 -5.22 0.07
CA VAL A 62 -4.03 -6.12 -1.07
C VAL A 62 -3.57 -5.46 -2.38
N GLY A 63 -3.89 -4.17 -2.56
CA GLY A 63 -3.47 -3.40 -3.74
C GLY A 63 -1.95 -3.27 -3.82
N ALA A 64 -1.29 -2.97 -2.71
CA ALA A 64 0.17 -2.87 -2.65
C ALA A 64 0.85 -4.22 -2.91
N TYR A 65 0.30 -5.32 -2.39
CA TYR A 65 0.80 -6.66 -2.71
C TYR A 65 0.73 -6.93 -4.21
N ALA A 66 -0.43 -6.70 -4.82
CA ALA A 66 -0.65 -6.93 -6.25
C ALA A 66 0.26 -6.04 -7.10
N ALA A 67 0.37 -4.76 -6.77
CA ALA A 67 1.23 -3.81 -7.46
C ALA A 67 2.71 -4.22 -7.37
N GLY A 68 3.20 -4.59 -6.17
CA GLY A 68 4.56 -5.09 -5.99
C GLY A 68 4.82 -6.36 -6.78
N TYR A 69 3.91 -7.33 -6.73
CA TYR A 69 4.02 -8.57 -7.50
C TYR A 69 4.11 -8.30 -9.00
N VAL A 70 3.21 -7.48 -9.54
CA VAL A 70 3.18 -7.11 -10.97
C VAL A 70 4.44 -6.37 -11.36
N PHE A 71 4.92 -5.44 -10.52
CA PHE A 71 6.17 -4.72 -10.75
C PHE A 71 7.36 -5.69 -10.86
N ALA A 72 7.50 -6.61 -9.91
CA ALA A 72 8.57 -7.60 -9.93
C ALA A 72 8.48 -8.53 -11.15
N TRP A 73 7.26 -8.90 -11.58
CA TRP A 73 7.05 -9.66 -12.81
C TRP A 73 7.48 -8.89 -14.06
N LEU A 74 7.09 -7.61 -14.18
CA LEU A 74 7.49 -6.74 -15.28
C LEU A 74 9.01 -6.51 -15.31
N TYR A 75 9.61 -6.25 -14.15
CA TYR A 75 11.06 -6.10 -14.00
C TYR A 75 11.79 -7.36 -14.49
N ASN A 76 11.36 -8.55 -14.03
CA ASN A 76 11.96 -9.80 -14.47
C ASN A 76 11.79 -10.01 -15.97
N ARG A 77 10.62 -9.68 -16.54
CA ARG A 77 10.37 -9.79 -17.98
C ARG A 77 11.30 -8.87 -18.78
N ALA A 78 11.52 -7.64 -18.33
CA ALA A 78 12.40 -6.69 -19.00
C ALA A 78 13.88 -7.07 -18.94
N ASN A 79 14.31 -7.75 -17.86
CA ASN A 79 15.70 -8.13 -17.62
C ASN A 79 16.06 -9.56 -18.05
N LYS A 80 15.10 -10.36 -18.51
CA LYS A 80 15.31 -11.69 -19.12
C LYS A 80 15.78 -11.63 -20.58
N LYS A 81 16.47 -10.55 -20.99
CA LYS A 81 17.14 -10.48 -22.28
C LYS A 81 18.31 -11.46 -22.34
#